data_AF-A0A2V7VEW5-F1
#
_entry.id   AF-A0A2V7VEW5-F1
#
_cell.length_a   1.000
_cell.length_b   1.000
_cell.length_c   1.000
_cell.angle_alpha   90.00
_cell.angle_beta   90.00
_cell.angle_gamma   90.00
#
_symmetry.space_group_name_H-M   'P 1'
#
loop_
_entity.id
_entity.type
_entity.pdbx_description
1 polymer ?
#
loop_
_entity_poly.entity_id
_entity_poly.type
_entity_poly.pdbx_seq_one_letter_code
_entity_poly.pdbx_strand_id
1 'polypeptide(L)'
;LGRTVRVMLDLFTVKFLLAYGTRPAHLFGLWGLASGGLGFLILAYLAYIRLFEDTAIAGRPLLLLGALLFLTGLFMVGLGLVAEMLVRIYHESQGKPTYVVRELTPPAAARERERARPVR
;
A
#
# COMPACT_ATOMS: atom_id res chain seq x y z
N LEU A 1 10.85 24.86 -17.96
CA LEU A 1 9.79 24.43 -17.02
C LEU A 1 9.54 22.90 -17.02
N GLY A 2 9.37 22.25 -18.18
CA GLY A 2 9.01 20.82 -18.23
C GLY A 2 10.02 19.84 -17.60
N ARG A 3 11.32 20.16 -17.62
CA ARG A 3 12.37 19.33 -17.00
C ARG A 3 12.25 19.29 -15.48
N THR A 4 11.97 20.42 -14.84
CA THR A 4 11.84 20.53 -13.38
C THR A 4 10.60 19.81 -12.86
N VAL A 5 9.47 19.89 -13.57
CA VAL A 5 8.23 19.18 -13.19
C VAL A 5 8.43 17.67 -13.25
N ARG A 6 9.10 17.15 -14.31
CA ARG A 6 9.43 15.72 -14.39
C ARG A 6 10.31 15.28 -13.24
N VAL A 7 11.35 16.04 -12.91
CA VAL A 7 12.25 15.72 -11.78
C VAL A 7 11.50 15.71 -10.45
N MET A 8 10.58 16.66 -10.22
CA MET A 8 9.75 16.70 -9.02
C MET A 8 8.83 15.47 -8.91
N LEU A 9 8.15 15.10 -9.99
CA LEU A 9 7.28 13.91 -10.04
C LEU A 9 8.08 12.61 -9.86
N ASP A 10 9.29 12.56 -10.42
CA ASP A 10 10.19 11.41 -10.30
C ASP A 10 10.67 11.24 -8.85
N LEU A 11 11.08 12.34 -8.20
CA LEU A 11 11.46 12.32 -6.79
C LEU A 11 10.29 11.92 -5.87
N PHE A 12 9.08 12.43 -6.15
CA PHE A 12 7.88 12.01 -5.43
C PHE A 12 7.64 10.50 -5.58
N THR A 13 7.74 9.99 -6.81
CA THR A 13 7.54 8.57 -7.12
C THR A 13 8.58 7.70 -6.43
N VAL A 14 9.87 8.05 -6.54
CA VAL A 14 10.97 7.32 -5.88
C VAL A 14 10.79 7.31 -4.37
N LYS A 15 10.49 8.47 -3.76
CA LYS A 15 10.25 8.56 -2.31
C LYS A 15 9.03 7.72 -1.90
N PHE A 16 7.96 7.76 -2.68
CA PHE A 16 6.77 6.96 -2.44
C PHE A 16 7.07 5.46 -2.51
N LEU A 17 7.76 5.00 -3.56
CA LEU A 17 8.13 3.60 -3.73
C LEU A 17 9.05 3.11 -2.61
N LEU A 18 10.03 3.93 -2.19
CA LEU A 18 10.94 3.59 -1.10
C LEU A 18 10.23 3.50 0.26
N ALA A 19 9.27 4.39 0.53
CA ALA A 19 8.57 4.44 1.82
C ALA A 19 7.37 3.48 1.92
N TYR A 20 6.67 3.23 0.80
CA TYR A 20 5.37 2.54 0.79
C TYR A 20 5.28 1.36 -0.18
N GLY A 21 6.32 1.07 -0.96
CA GLY A 21 6.31 0.02 -1.99
C GLY A 21 6.08 -1.40 -1.45
N THR A 22 6.24 -1.63 -0.15
CA THR A 22 5.98 -2.92 0.51
C THR A 22 4.67 -2.95 1.31
N ARG A 23 4.09 -1.78 1.64
CA ARG A 23 2.89 -1.65 2.48
C ARG A 23 2.04 -0.43 2.07
N PRO A 24 1.49 -0.42 0.84
CA PRO A 24 0.80 0.75 0.31
C PRO A 24 -0.50 1.09 1.06
N ALA A 25 -1.15 0.11 1.71
CA ALA A 25 -2.36 0.37 2.48
C ALA A 25 -2.14 1.31 3.68
N HIS A 26 -0.92 1.42 4.21
CA HIS A 26 -0.65 2.37 5.30
C HIS A 26 -0.79 3.82 4.87
N LEU A 27 -0.40 4.17 3.64
CA LEU A 27 -0.57 5.54 3.15
C LEU A 27 -2.04 5.80 2.81
N PHE A 28 -2.59 5.01 1.88
CA PHE A 28 -3.94 5.25 1.38
C PHE A 28 -5.01 4.97 2.44
N GLY A 29 -4.79 3.98 3.30
CA GLY A 29 -5.69 3.66 4.41
C GLY A 29 -5.71 4.74 5.47
N LEU A 30 -4.56 5.32 5.88
CA LEU A 30 -4.55 6.40 6.87
C LEU A 30 -5.26 7.65 6.36
N TRP A 31 -4.93 8.11 5.15
CA TRP A 31 -5.59 9.26 4.53
C TRP A 31 -7.05 8.98 4.18
N GLY A 32 -7.37 7.75 3.80
CA GLY A 32 -8.73 7.29 3.54
C GLY A 32 -9.58 7.28 4.79
N LEU A 33 -9.06 6.79 5.92
CA LEU A 33 -9.74 6.82 7.21
C LEU A 33 -9.89 8.25 7.75
N ALA A 34 -8.88 9.09 7.59
CA ALA A 34 -8.95 10.49 8.01
C ALA A 34 -10.01 11.27 7.23
N SER A 35 -9.98 11.19 5.89
CA SER A 35 -10.97 11.87 5.03
C SER A 35 -12.37 11.26 5.17
N GLY A 36 -12.47 9.93 5.19
CA GLY A 36 -13.72 9.20 5.37
C GLY A 36 -14.36 9.46 6.73
N GLY A 37 -13.56 9.46 7.80
CA GLY A 37 -14.00 9.78 9.15
C GLY A 37 -14.48 11.23 9.27
N LEU A 38 -13.76 12.18 8.69
CA LEU A 38 -14.20 13.58 8.64
C LEU A 38 -15.51 13.73 7.86
N GLY A 39 -15.63 13.09 6.70
CA GLY A 39 -16.86 13.07 5.90
C GLY A 39 -18.03 12.46 6.67
N PHE A 40 -17.79 11.34 7.37
CA PHE A 40 -18.78 10.69 8.22
C PHE A 40 -19.26 11.60 9.36
N LEU A 41 -18.35 12.29 10.06
CA LEU A 41 -18.74 13.24 11.12
C LEU A 41 -19.60 14.39 10.59
N ILE A 42 -19.26 14.94 9.42
CA ILE A 42 -20.05 15.99 8.77
C ILE A 42 -21.45 15.47 8.41
N LEU A 43 -21.52 14.29 7.81
CA LEU A 43 -22.80 13.68 7.43
C LEU A 43 -23.64 13.31 8.65
N ALA A 44 -23.04 12.79 9.72
CA ALA A 44 -23.72 12.46 10.97
C ALA A 44 -24.29 13.73 11.63
N TYR A 45 -23.53 14.82 11.64
CA TYR A 45 -24.00 16.12 12.11
C TYR A 45 -25.20 16.64 11.29
N LEU A 46 -25.13 16.57 9.96
CA LEU A 46 -26.24 16.99 9.11
C LEU A 46 -27.45 16.07 9.22
N ALA A 47 -27.24 14.77 9.42
CA ALA A 47 -28.30 13.81 9.68
C ALA A 47 -29.01 14.11 11.00
N TYR A 48 -28.26 14.46 12.05
CA TYR A 48 -28.82 14.91 13.32
C TYR A 48 -29.75 16.12 13.13
N ILE A 49 -29.27 17.20 12.48
CA ILE A 49 -30.09 18.39 12.20
C ILE A 49 -31.36 17.99 11.43
N ARG A 50 -31.23 17.14 10.41
CA ARG A 50 -32.39 16.78 9.59
C ARG A 50 -33.44 15.98 10.36
N LEU A 51 -33.02 15.13 11.30
CA LEU A 51 -33.88 14.23 12.06
C LEU A 51 -34.49 14.87 13.31
N PHE A 52 -33.76 15.77 13.98
CA PHE A 52 -34.19 16.35 15.26
C PHE A 52 -34.64 17.81 15.15
N GLU A 53 -34.13 18.58 14.19
CA GLU A 53 -34.46 20.00 14.00
C GLU A 53 -35.40 20.21 12.81
N ASP A 54 -35.81 19.14 12.13
CA ASP A 54 -36.68 19.13 10.93
C ASP A 54 -36.27 20.12 9.82
N THR A 55 -35.01 20.54 9.83
CA THR A 55 -34.52 21.59 8.96
C THR A 55 -34.06 21.00 7.63
N ALA A 56 -34.40 21.65 6.53
CA ALA A 56 -33.94 21.26 5.21
C ALA A 56 -32.40 21.42 5.10
N ILE A 57 -31.74 20.31 4.78
CA ILE A 57 -30.28 20.26 4.54
C ILE A 57 -29.93 20.26 3.04
N ALA A 58 -30.93 20.12 2.16
CA ALA A 58 -30.75 20.15 0.72
C ALA A 58 -30.17 21.52 0.28
N GLY A 59 -29.20 21.49 -0.63
CA GLY A 59 -28.54 22.70 -1.14
C GLY A 59 -27.41 23.25 -0.25
N ARG A 60 -27.16 22.70 0.94
CA ARG A 60 -26.01 23.10 1.77
C ARG A 60 -24.72 22.55 1.17
N PRO A 61 -23.71 23.38 0.83
CA PRO A 61 -22.42 22.91 0.31
C PRO A 61 -21.73 21.88 1.21
N LEU A 62 -21.99 21.98 2.52
CA LEU A 62 -21.46 21.07 3.54
C LEU A 62 -21.94 19.62 3.36
N LEU A 63 -23.16 19.40 2.85
CA LEU A 63 -23.68 18.07 2.57
C LEU A 63 -22.88 17.41 1.44
N LEU A 64 -22.64 18.16 0.36
CA LEU A 64 -21.85 17.68 -0.78
C LEU A 64 -20.39 17.41 -0.36
N LEU A 65 -19.80 18.32 0.43
CA LEU A 65 -18.44 18.14 0.96
C LEU A 65 -18.34 16.89 1.84
N GLY A 66 -19.28 16.69 2.77
CA GLY A 66 -19.30 15.51 3.64
C GLY A 66 -19.43 14.21 2.84
N ALA A 67 -20.34 14.18 1.86
CA ALA A 67 -20.52 13.03 0.97
C ALA A 67 -19.27 12.75 0.12
N LEU A 68 -18.65 13.79 -0.43
CA LEU A 68 -17.44 13.66 -1.25
C LEU A 68 -16.27 13.15 -0.42
N LEU A 69 -16.03 13.73 0.76
CA LEU A 69 -14.98 13.28 1.69
C LEU A 69 -15.19 11.83 2.13
N PHE A 70 -16.43 11.46 2.46
CA PHE A 70 -16.76 10.09 2.85
C PHE A 70 -16.46 9.10 1.71
N LEU A 71 -16.93 9.41 0.50
CA LEU A 71 -16.76 8.56 -0.67
C LEU A 71 -15.29 8.47 -1.11
N THR A 72 -14.57 9.60 -1.11
CA THR A 72 -13.13 9.62 -1.37
C THR A 72 -12.36 8.80 -0.35
N GLY A 73 -12.72 8.91 0.94
CA GLY A 73 -12.10 8.11 1.99
C GLY A 73 -12.31 6.61 1.79
N LEU A 74 -13.55 6.20 1.48
CA LEU A 74 -13.87 4.82 1.15
C LEU A 74 -13.08 4.31 -0.06
N PHE A 75 -13.00 5.11 -1.13
CA PHE A 75 -12.20 4.76 -2.31
C PHE A 75 -10.71 4.66 -1.99
N MET A 76 -10.14 5.55 -1.18
CA MET A 76 -8.73 5.47 -0.79
C MET A 76 -8.43 4.21 0.02
N VAL A 77 -9.30 3.84 0.97
CA VAL A 77 -9.13 2.57 1.71
C VAL A 77 -9.16 1.38 0.74
N GLY A 78 -10.14 1.35 -0.17
CA GLY A 78 -10.24 0.31 -1.20
C GLY A 78 -9.00 0.23 -2.10
N LEU A 79 -8.51 1.39 -2.59
CA LEU A 79 -7.29 1.49 -3.38
C LEU A 79 -6.06 1.01 -2.60
N GLY A 80 -5.96 1.31 -1.31
CA GLY A 80 -4.89 0.84 -0.43
C GLY A 80 -4.87 -0.69 -0.33
N LEU A 81 -6.03 -1.31 -0.13
CA LEU A 81 -6.16 -2.76 -0.06
C LEU A 81 -5.81 -3.43 -1.40
N VAL A 82 -6.32 -2.91 -2.51
CA VAL A 82 -5.99 -3.40 -3.86
C VAL A 82 -4.49 -3.29 -4.12
N ALA A 83 -3.88 -2.14 -3.81
CA ALA A 83 -2.45 -1.94 -3.96
C ALA A 83 -1.65 -2.94 -3.12
N GLU A 84 -2.08 -3.24 -1.90
CA GLU A 84 -1.39 -4.20 -1.05
C GLU A 84 -1.51 -5.64 -1.58
N MET A 85 -2.67 -6.00 -2.14
CA MET A 85 -2.84 -7.28 -2.84
C MET A 85 -1.90 -7.37 -4.06
N LEU A 86 -1.80 -6.32 -4.87
CA LEU A 86 -0.91 -6.27 -6.03
C LEU A 86 0.57 -6.42 -5.64
N VAL A 87 1.00 -5.74 -4.56
CA VAL A 87 2.36 -5.87 -4.04
C VAL A 87 2.66 -7.29 -3.58
N ARG A 88 1.70 -7.94 -2.91
CA ARG A 88 1.85 -9.34 -2.47
C ARG A 88 1.94 -10.28 -3.66
N ILE A 89 1.04 -10.15 -4.64
CA ILE A 89 1.07 -10.95 -5.87
C ILE A 89 2.39 -10.76 -6.62
N TYR A 90 2.87 -9.52 -6.74
CA TYR A 90 4.14 -9.22 -7.40
C TYR A 90 5.31 -9.92 -6.71
N HIS A 91 5.43 -9.80 -5.38
CA HIS A 91 6.52 -10.42 -4.63
C HIS A 91 6.44 -11.96 -4.63
N GLU A 92 5.24 -12.52 -4.54
CA GLU A 92 5.02 -13.96 -4.62
C GLU A 92 5.39 -14.52 -6.01
N SER A 93 4.99 -13.82 -7.08
CA SER A 93 5.27 -14.21 -8.47
C SER A 93 6.75 -14.10 -8.85
N GLN A 94 7.53 -13.29 -8.12
CA GLN A 94 8.95 -13.09 -8.41
C GLN A 94 9.79 -14.34 -8.15
N GLY A 95 9.23 -15.39 -7.52
CA GLY A 95 9.78 -16.75 -7.52
C GLY A 95 11.24 -16.82 -7.05
N LYS A 96 11.68 -15.87 -6.21
CA LYS A 96 13.07 -15.82 -5.75
C LYS A 96 13.25 -16.96 -4.76
N PRO A 97 14.19 -17.91 -5.01
CA PRO A 97 14.42 -18.99 -4.07
C PRO A 97 14.84 -18.40 -2.72
N THR A 98 14.27 -18.94 -1.62
CA THR A 98 14.51 -18.49 -0.24
C THR A 98 15.99 -18.46 0.12
N TYR A 99 16.82 -19.22 -0.59
CA TYR A 99 18.26 -19.22 -0.46
C TYR A 99 18.93 -19.47 -1.81
N VAL A 100 20.07 -18.82 -2.03
CA VAL A 100 21.00 -19.12 -3.12
C VAL A 100 22.15 -19.89 -2.49
N VAL A 101 22.28 -21.19 -2.80
CA VAL A 101 23.41 -22.00 -2.32
C VAL A 101 24.66 -21.49 -3.00
N ARG A 102 25.54 -20.81 -2.24
CA ARG A 102 26.78 -20.25 -2.77
C ARG A 102 27.86 -21.31 -2.99
N GLU A 103 27.85 -22.37 -2.19
CA GLU A 103 28.79 -23.48 -2.31
C GLU A 103 28.20 -24.75 -1.67
N LEU A 104 28.18 -25.84 -2.43
CA LEU A 104 27.86 -27.17 -1.91
C LEU A 104 29.13 -27.75 -1.28
N THR A 105 29.18 -27.79 0.04
CA THR A 105 30.23 -28.51 0.77
C THR A 105 30.02 -30.01 0.56
N PRO A 106 30.93 -30.75 -0.09
CA PRO A 106 30.75 -32.19 -0.30
C PRO A 106 30.65 -32.90 1.05
N PRO A 107 29.73 -33.88 1.21
CA PRO A 107 29.58 -34.64 2.44
C PRO A 107 30.92 -35.30 2.82
N ALA A 108 31.21 -35.37 4.12
CA ALA A 108 32.50 -35.83 4.64
C ALA A 108 32.96 -37.19 4.06
N ALA A 109 32.01 -38.09 3.82
CA ALA A 109 32.25 -39.40 3.20
C ALA A 109 32.79 -39.32 1.76
N ALA A 110 32.45 -38.28 0.98
CA ALA A 110 33.00 -38.09 -0.36
C ALA A 110 34.46 -37.59 -0.31
N ARG A 111 34.80 -36.76 0.69
CA ARG A 111 36.15 -36.26 0.93
C ARG A 111 37.12 -37.37 1.34
N GLU A 112 36.64 -38.32 2.13
CA GLU A 112 37.43 -39.50 2.53
C GLU A 112 37.70 -40.44 1.36
N ARG A 113 36.72 -40.64 0.47
CA ARG A 113 36.91 -41.45 -0.75
C ARG A 113 37.89 -40.82 -1.73
N GLU A 114 37.90 -39.50 -1.83
CA GLU A 114 38.83 -38.76 -2.68
C GLU A 114 40.25 -38.74 -2.10
N ARG A 115 40.41 -38.63 -0.78
CA ARG A 115 41.70 -38.80 -0.09
C ARG A 115 42.25 -40.22 -0.13
N ALA A 116 41.37 -41.23 -0.13
CA ALA A 116 41.77 -42.64 -0.19
C ALA A 116 42.11 -43.11 -1.62
N ARG A 117 41.96 -42.26 -2.64
CA ARG A 117 42.32 -42.61 -4.02
C ARG A 117 43.85 -42.59 -4.16
N PRO A 118 44.49 -43.72 -4.50
CA PRO A 118 45.93 -43.74 -4.72
C PRO A 118 46.23 -42.88 -5.96
N VAL A 119 47.11 -41.89 -5.79
CA VAL A 119 47.63 -41.05 -6.86
C VAL A 119 48.43 -41.98 -7.78
N ARG A 120 47.90 -42.22 -8.98
CA ARG A 120 48.59 -42.95 -10.05
C ARG A 120 49.64 -42.07 -10.70
#